data_AF-A0A918FSE5-F1
#
_entry.id   AF-A0A918FSE5-F1
#
_cell.length_a   1.000
_cell.length_b   1.000
_cell.length_c   1.000
_cell.angle_alpha   90.00
_cell.angle_beta   90.00
_cell.angle_gamma   90.00
#
_symmetry.space_group_name_H-M   'P 1'
#
loop_
_entity.id
_entity.type
_entity.pdbx_description
1 polymer ?
#
loop_
_entity_poly.entity_id
_entity_poly.type
_entity_poly.pdbx_seq_one_letter_code
_entity_poly.pdbx_strand_id
1 'polypeptide(L)'
;MPISPNQGSTGGGTLVTITGTNLSNTSAVKFGDKPATSVTNVSPTQVTAVSPSGTGTIGVTVTTPGGTSNPVPFFYVGAPFKSSLSTSSGPLAGGNAITLTGTGLSTATSVSFGGVTAVPTVNSDSSLSVTVPAGAAAGPVGVSVTTAGGVNNGLHYTYVNEPTIATVTPASGPVSGGTAVTITGTNLDSTDSVTFDGNPASFMVINAATLSTVTPPGTAGAVDVVVTNPAGSVPAVDAFTYLTGPGI
;
A
#
# COMPACT_ATOMS: atom_id res chain seq x y z
N MET A 1 10.78 -18.33 -31.61
CA MET A 1 9.95 -19.03 -30.63
C MET A 1 9.79 -18.13 -29.41
N PRO A 2 8.72 -17.33 -29.27
CA PRO A 2 8.50 -16.58 -28.03
C PRO A 2 8.05 -17.51 -26.90
N ILE A 3 8.51 -17.21 -25.69
CA ILE A 3 8.04 -17.79 -24.42
C ILE A 3 7.29 -16.69 -23.66
N SER A 4 6.10 -16.97 -23.14
CA SER A 4 5.29 -16.00 -22.41
C SER A 4 4.59 -16.64 -21.20
N PRO A 5 4.78 -16.10 -19.97
CA PRO A 5 5.76 -15.07 -19.63
C PRO A 5 7.20 -15.60 -19.81
N ASN A 6 8.14 -14.70 -20.09
CA ASN A 6 9.58 -15.04 -20.16
C ASN A 6 10.28 -14.93 -18.79
N GLN A 7 9.54 -14.74 -17.70
CA GLN A 7 10.07 -14.64 -16.34
C GLN A 7 9.17 -15.37 -15.35
N GLY A 8 9.70 -15.74 -14.18
CA GLY A 8 8.93 -16.39 -13.13
C GLY A 8 9.69 -16.62 -11.82
N SER A 9 9.03 -17.17 -10.81
CA SER A 9 9.58 -17.31 -9.46
C SER A 9 10.78 -18.26 -9.39
N THR A 10 11.80 -17.92 -8.58
CA THR A 10 12.90 -18.82 -8.22
C THR A 10 12.42 -20.12 -7.56
N GLY A 11 11.24 -20.11 -6.93
CA GLY A 11 10.59 -21.31 -6.40
C GLY A 11 10.03 -22.27 -7.47
N GLY A 12 9.97 -21.84 -8.73
CA GLY A 12 9.32 -22.56 -9.83
C GLY A 12 7.81 -22.36 -9.86
N GLY A 13 7.11 -23.19 -10.63
CA GLY A 13 5.65 -23.19 -10.71
C GLY A 13 5.06 -22.19 -11.70
N THR A 14 5.88 -21.46 -12.46
CA THR A 14 5.39 -20.51 -13.46
C THR A 14 4.91 -21.26 -14.69
N LEU A 15 3.62 -21.14 -15.02
CA LEU A 15 3.06 -21.65 -16.27
C LEU A 15 3.51 -20.75 -17.42
N VAL A 16 4.23 -21.30 -18.37
CA VAL A 16 4.68 -20.61 -19.58
C VAL A 16 4.04 -21.22 -20.82
N THR A 17 3.77 -20.37 -21.80
CA THR A 17 3.37 -20.74 -23.16
C THR A 17 4.54 -20.52 -24.09
N ILE A 18 4.96 -21.57 -24.78
CA ILE A 18 6.03 -21.56 -25.77
C ILE A 18 5.38 -21.67 -27.15
N THR A 19 5.56 -20.65 -27.99
CA THR A 19 4.99 -20.60 -29.34
C THR A 19 6.08 -20.74 -30.40
N GLY A 20 5.88 -21.61 -31.38
CA GLY A 20 6.86 -21.92 -32.41
C GLY A 20 6.26 -22.68 -33.59
N THR A 21 7.08 -23.51 -34.22
CA THR A 21 6.69 -24.38 -35.35
C THR A 21 7.20 -25.79 -35.09
N ASN A 22 6.51 -26.81 -35.63
CA ASN A 22 6.89 -28.22 -35.50
C ASN A 22 6.98 -28.70 -34.04
N LEU A 23 6.07 -28.23 -33.17
CA LEU A 23 6.00 -28.58 -31.75
C LEU A 23 5.09 -29.78 -31.43
N SER A 24 4.61 -30.47 -32.46
CA SER A 24 3.87 -31.71 -32.29
C SER A 24 4.72 -32.76 -31.56
N ASN A 25 4.11 -33.53 -30.67
CA ASN A 25 4.76 -34.64 -29.95
C ASN A 25 6.01 -34.23 -29.14
N THR A 26 6.07 -33.01 -28.60
CA THR A 26 7.09 -32.60 -27.61
C THR A 26 7.22 -33.65 -26.50
N SER A 27 8.43 -34.17 -26.34
CA SER A 27 8.77 -35.17 -25.32
C SER A 27 9.40 -34.55 -24.07
N ALA A 28 10.00 -33.37 -24.19
CA ALA A 28 10.58 -32.65 -23.06
C ALA A 28 10.60 -31.14 -23.28
N VAL A 29 10.45 -30.39 -22.19
CA VAL A 29 10.83 -28.98 -22.09
C VAL A 29 11.83 -28.87 -20.95
N LYS A 30 12.95 -28.19 -21.18
CA LYS A 30 13.98 -27.95 -20.15
C LYS A 30 14.22 -26.47 -19.94
N PHE A 31 14.41 -26.09 -18.69
CA PHE A 31 14.84 -24.76 -18.24
C PHE A 31 16.31 -24.87 -17.81
N GLY A 32 17.24 -24.53 -18.72
CA GLY A 32 18.64 -24.92 -18.58
C GLY A 32 18.76 -26.44 -18.57
N ASP A 33 19.42 -27.00 -17.55
CA ASP A 33 19.58 -28.45 -17.41
C ASP A 33 18.40 -29.14 -16.70
N LYS A 34 17.49 -28.37 -16.09
CA LYS A 34 16.37 -28.90 -15.30
C LYS A 34 15.13 -29.15 -16.17
N PRO A 35 14.48 -30.31 -16.07
CA PRO A 35 13.22 -30.55 -16.77
C PRO A 35 12.09 -29.67 -16.19
N ALA A 36 11.14 -29.30 -17.05
CA ALA A 36 9.86 -28.73 -16.62
C ALA A 36 9.11 -29.71 -15.71
N THR A 37 8.36 -29.20 -14.74
CA THR A 37 7.58 -30.04 -13.81
C THR A 37 6.30 -30.58 -14.46
N SER A 38 5.82 -29.91 -15.51
CA SER A 38 4.75 -30.39 -16.38
C SER A 38 4.96 -29.84 -17.79
N VAL A 39 4.52 -30.61 -18.79
CA VAL A 39 4.52 -30.23 -20.21
C VAL A 39 3.17 -30.65 -20.79
N THR A 40 2.52 -29.76 -21.54
CA THR A 40 1.27 -30.05 -22.25
C THR A 40 1.40 -29.60 -23.69
N ASN A 41 1.23 -30.53 -24.63
CA ASN A 41 1.12 -30.23 -26.04
C ASN A 41 -0.25 -29.59 -26.33
N VAL A 42 -0.26 -28.36 -26.83
CA VAL A 42 -1.51 -27.66 -27.15
C VAL A 42 -1.81 -27.76 -28.63
N SER A 43 -0.81 -27.51 -29.47
CA SER A 43 -0.93 -27.59 -30.93
C SER A 43 0.44 -27.83 -31.58
N PRO A 44 0.52 -28.05 -32.91
CA PRO A 44 1.78 -28.09 -33.63
C PRO A 44 2.64 -26.81 -33.53
N THR A 45 2.07 -25.72 -33.01
CA THR A 45 2.74 -24.42 -32.85
C THR A 45 2.78 -23.94 -31.41
N GLN A 46 2.26 -24.70 -30.44
CA GLN A 46 2.19 -24.27 -29.04
C GLN A 46 2.34 -25.43 -28.04
N VAL A 47 3.17 -25.19 -27.03
CA VAL A 47 3.36 -26.07 -25.86
C VAL A 47 3.28 -25.22 -24.61
N THR A 48 2.59 -25.71 -23.57
CA THR A 48 2.70 -25.12 -22.25
C THR A 48 3.60 -25.97 -21.36
N ALA A 49 4.34 -25.32 -20.47
CA ALA A 49 5.21 -25.97 -19.51
C ALA A 49 5.18 -25.25 -18.17
N VAL A 50 5.47 -25.95 -17.09
CA VAL A 50 5.60 -25.36 -15.76
C VAL A 50 7.08 -25.34 -15.36
N SER A 51 7.58 -24.14 -15.02
CA SER A 51 8.99 -23.98 -14.67
C SER A 51 9.37 -24.77 -13.40
N PRO A 52 10.54 -25.41 -13.36
CA PRO A 52 11.10 -25.94 -12.12
C PRO A 52 11.65 -24.80 -11.26
N SER A 53 12.13 -25.10 -10.04
CA SER A 53 12.88 -24.14 -9.25
C SER A 53 14.23 -23.82 -9.89
N GLY A 54 14.68 -22.57 -9.80
CA GLY A 54 15.88 -22.10 -10.48
C GLY A 54 16.31 -20.69 -10.06
N THR A 55 17.41 -20.22 -10.65
CA THR A 55 18.00 -18.91 -10.38
C THR A 55 18.62 -18.34 -11.66
N GLY A 56 18.77 -17.02 -11.71
CA GLY A 56 19.43 -16.32 -12.81
C GLY A 56 18.69 -16.42 -14.15
N THR A 57 19.45 -16.19 -15.22
CA THR A 57 18.97 -16.27 -16.60
C THR A 57 19.38 -17.60 -17.21
N ILE A 58 18.42 -18.34 -17.78
CA ILE A 58 18.68 -19.62 -18.44
C ILE A 58 18.09 -19.65 -19.85
N GLY A 59 18.47 -20.66 -20.63
CA GLY A 59 17.82 -20.99 -21.90
C GLY A 59 16.77 -22.07 -21.74
N VAL A 60 15.55 -21.84 -22.25
CA VAL A 60 14.48 -22.84 -22.35
C VAL A 60 14.55 -23.52 -23.71
N THR A 61 14.51 -24.84 -23.71
CA THR A 61 14.55 -25.67 -24.93
C THR A 61 13.36 -26.62 -24.97
N VAL A 62 12.93 -26.93 -26.18
CA VAL A 62 11.86 -27.90 -26.46
C VAL A 62 12.45 -29.04 -27.28
N THR A 63 12.22 -30.29 -26.86
CA THR A 63 12.63 -31.49 -27.58
C THR A 63 11.42 -32.17 -28.20
N THR A 64 11.52 -32.47 -29.49
CA THR A 64 10.55 -33.23 -30.28
C THR A 64 11.25 -34.41 -30.93
N PRO A 65 10.54 -35.34 -31.61
CA PRO A 65 11.19 -36.39 -32.40
C PRO A 65 12.11 -35.84 -33.51
N GLY A 66 11.89 -34.61 -33.97
CA GLY A 66 12.74 -33.94 -34.96
C GLY A 66 14.00 -33.29 -34.39
N GLY A 67 14.22 -33.34 -33.07
CA GLY A 67 15.37 -32.77 -32.38
C GLY A 67 15.00 -31.72 -31.32
N THR A 68 16.03 -31.04 -30.80
CA THR A 68 15.91 -30.01 -29.77
C THR A 68 16.02 -28.62 -30.40
N SER A 69 15.16 -27.70 -29.95
CA SER A 69 15.18 -26.30 -30.39
C SER A 69 16.45 -25.57 -29.95
N ASN A 70 16.70 -24.39 -30.53
CA ASN A 70 17.58 -23.41 -29.90
C ASN A 70 17.02 -22.94 -28.54
N PRO A 71 17.87 -22.50 -27.60
CA PRO A 71 17.42 -21.96 -26.33
C PRO A 71 16.76 -20.58 -26.51
N VAL A 72 15.73 -20.30 -25.70
CA VAL A 72 15.10 -18.97 -25.55
C VAL A 72 15.22 -18.51 -24.10
N PRO A 73 15.48 -17.22 -23.82
CA PRO A 73 15.78 -16.78 -22.47
C PRO A 73 14.57 -16.87 -21.54
N PHE A 74 14.80 -17.34 -20.32
CA PHE A 74 13.86 -17.23 -19.20
C PHE A 74 14.59 -16.74 -17.95
N PHE A 75 13.96 -15.84 -17.21
CA PHE A 75 14.55 -15.16 -16.06
C PHE A 75 13.87 -15.58 -14.76
N TYR A 76 14.63 -16.12 -13.82
CA TYR A 76 14.14 -16.42 -12.48
C TYR A 76 14.22 -15.17 -11.60
N VAL A 77 13.07 -14.72 -11.10
CA VAL A 77 12.89 -13.54 -10.25
C VAL A 77 12.64 -14.01 -8.82
N GLY A 78 13.37 -13.44 -7.86
CA GLY A 78 13.17 -13.72 -6.44
C GLY A 78 11.87 -13.11 -5.91
N ALA A 79 11.34 -13.66 -4.83
CA ALA A 79 10.17 -13.07 -4.16
C ALA A 79 10.47 -11.62 -3.73
N PRO A 80 9.48 -10.71 -3.83
CA PRO A 80 9.66 -9.32 -3.43
C PRO A 80 9.87 -9.21 -1.92
N PHE A 81 10.52 -8.15 -1.46
CA PHE A 81 10.57 -7.76 -0.05
C PHE A 81 10.15 -6.30 0.10
N LYS A 82 9.30 -5.99 1.08
CA LYS A 82 8.86 -4.61 1.36
C LYS A 82 9.50 -4.15 2.67
N SER A 83 10.12 -2.98 2.66
CA SER A 83 10.74 -2.36 3.84
C SER A 83 9.82 -1.36 4.53
N SER A 84 9.09 -0.53 3.79
CA SER A 84 8.20 0.47 4.40
C SER A 84 7.10 0.96 3.47
N LEU A 85 6.09 1.60 4.08
CA LEU A 85 5.12 2.46 3.43
C LEU A 85 5.46 3.92 3.79
N SER A 86 5.29 4.86 2.85
CA SER A 86 5.44 6.30 3.14
C SER A 86 4.45 6.80 4.19
N THR A 87 3.25 6.21 4.23
CA THR A 87 2.24 6.38 5.26
C THR A 87 1.62 5.02 5.60
N SER A 88 1.43 4.73 6.89
CA SER A 88 0.85 3.47 7.39
C SER A 88 -0.63 3.59 7.75
N SER A 89 -1.25 4.75 7.52
CA SER A 89 -2.67 5.01 7.75
C SER A 89 -3.22 6.04 6.76
N GLY A 90 -4.54 6.15 6.69
CA GLY A 90 -5.23 7.17 5.91
C GLY A 90 -6.72 6.88 5.76
N PRO A 91 -7.42 7.62 4.88
CA PRO A 91 -8.88 7.64 4.85
C PRO A 91 -9.49 6.30 4.45
N LEU A 92 -10.61 5.93 5.08
CA LEU A 92 -11.41 4.76 4.72
C LEU A 92 -11.84 4.77 3.24
N ALA A 93 -12.13 5.95 2.69
CA ALA A 93 -12.48 6.12 1.28
C ALA A 93 -11.32 5.79 0.32
N GLY A 94 -10.08 5.67 0.82
CA GLY A 94 -8.88 5.53 0.01
C GLY A 94 -8.59 6.80 -0.81
N GLY A 95 -7.93 6.62 -1.96
CA GLY A 95 -7.62 7.69 -2.91
C GLY A 95 -6.31 8.43 -2.63
N ASN A 96 -5.72 8.28 -1.45
CA ASN A 96 -4.39 8.79 -1.17
C ASN A 96 -3.31 7.96 -1.87
N ALA A 97 -2.31 8.63 -2.41
CA ALA A 97 -1.13 7.99 -2.99
C ALA A 97 -0.10 7.68 -1.90
N ILE A 98 0.45 6.46 -1.93
CA ILE A 98 1.55 6.06 -1.04
C ILE A 98 2.70 5.47 -1.85
N THR A 99 3.90 5.56 -1.29
CA THR A 99 5.10 4.91 -1.84
C THR A 99 5.43 3.69 -0.98
N LEU A 100 5.64 2.54 -1.63
CA LEU A 100 6.20 1.35 -1.03
C LEU A 100 7.67 1.25 -1.39
N THR A 101 8.51 1.03 -0.38
CA THR A 101 9.95 0.78 -0.60
C THR A 101 10.28 -0.69 -0.33
N GLY A 102 11.33 -1.20 -0.98
CA GLY A 102 11.71 -2.61 -0.84
C GLY A 102 12.79 -3.07 -1.82
N THR A 103 12.72 -4.34 -2.21
CA THR A 103 13.57 -4.97 -3.25
C THR A 103 12.75 -5.95 -4.10
N GLY A 104 13.18 -6.20 -5.34
CA GLY A 104 12.48 -7.13 -6.25
C GLY A 104 11.13 -6.62 -6.71
N LEU A 105 10.92 -5.30 -6.72
CA LEU A 105 9.64 -4.66 -7.04
C LEU A 105 9.48 -4.33 -8.53
N SER A 106 10.53 -4.48 -9.33
CA SER A 106 10.55 -4.12 -10.76
C SER A 106 9.48 -4.82 -11.61
N THR A 107 8.97 -5.97 -11.15
CA THR A 107 7.95 -6.76 -11.86
C THR A 107 6.61 -6.77 -11.14
N ALA A 108 6.35 -5.78 -10.27
CA ALA A 108 5.09 -5.68 -9.54
C ALA A 108 3.91 -5.42 -10.48
N THR A 109 2.85 -6.22 -10.32
CA THR A 109 1.62 -6.13 -11.12
C THR A 109 0.41 -5.74 -10.28
N SER A 110 0.45 -5.99 -8.96
CA SER A 110 -0.64 -5.61 -8.05
C SER A 110 -0.13 -5.36 -6.63
N VAL A 111 -0.74 -4.41 -5.95
CA VAL A 111 -0.65 -4.24 -4.49
C VAL A 111 -2.04 -4.50 -3.93
N SER A 112 -2.15 -5.33 -2.88
CA SER A 112 -3.42 -5.61 -2.20
C SER A 112 -3.43 -4.99 -0.81
N PHE A 113 -4.55 -4.38 -0.44
CA PHE A 113 -4.85 -3.84 0.89
C PHE A 113 -6.08 -4.58 1.41
N GLY A 114 -5.88 -5.50 2.36
CA GLY A 114 -6.98 -6.28 2.93
C GLY A 114 -7.77 -7.11 1.89
N GLY A 115 -7.12 -7.53 0.81
CA GLY A 115 -7.74 -8.25 -0.30
C GLY A 115 -8.19 -7.38 -1.48
N VAL A 116 -8.34 -6.06 -1.28
CA VAL A 116 -8.67 -5.13 -2.37
C VAL A 116 -7.41 -4.75 -3.13
N THR A 117 -7.37 -5.01 -4.45
CA THR A 117 -6.18 -4.81 -5.26
C THR A 117 -6.17 -3.46 -5.98
N ALA A 118 -5.00 -2.84 -6.06
CA ALA A 118 -4.69 -1.68 -6.87
C ALA A 118 -3.48 -1.98 -7.78
N VAL A 119 -3.45 -1.34 -8.95
CA VAL A 119 -2.31 -1.42 -9.87
C VAL A 119 -1.27 -0.37 -9.47
N PRO A 120 -0.03 -0.76 -9.14
CA PRO A 120 1.03 0.19 -8.83
C PRO A 120 1.65 0.78 -10.10
N THR A 121 2.26 1.96 -9.94
CA THR A 121 3.30 2.47 -10.83
C THR A 121 4.65 1.99 -10.29
N VAL A 122 5.39 1.25 -11.10
CA VAL A 122 6.76 0.82 -10.77
C VAL A 122 7.73 1.96 -11.05
N ASN A 123 8.39 2.46 -10.00
CA ASN A 123 9.37 3.54 -10.12
C ASN A 123 10.80 3.01 -10.30
N SER A 124 11.13 1.94 -9.56
CA SER A 124 12.42 1.25 -9.61
C SER A 124 12.28 -0.17 -9.03
N ASP A 125 13.35 -0.96 -9.03
CA ASP A 125 13.35 -2.26 -8.33
C ASP A 125 13.14 -2.12 -6.80
N SER A 126 13.34 -0.93 -6.26
CA SER A 126 13.23 -0.63 -4.83
C SER A 126 12.07 0.28 -4.45
N SER A 127 11.24 0.71 -5.41
CA SER A 127 10.18 1.69 -5.17
C SER A 127 8.97 1.49 -6.07
N LEU A 128 7.78 1.51 -5.47
CA LEU A 128 6.47 1.53 -6.13
C LEU A 128 5.66 2.72 -5.60
N SER A 129 4.87 3.35 -6.48
CA SER A 129 3.80 4.26 -6.07
C SER A 129 2.45 3.61 -6.33
N VAL A 130 1.51 3.71 -5.41
CA VAL A 130 0.15 3.16 -5.57
C VAL A 130 -0.88 4.09 -4.96
N THR A 131 -2.03 4.20 -5.61
CA THR A 131 -3.21 4.84 -5.00
C THR A 131 -3.94 3.80 -4.16
N VAL A 132 -4.10 4.08 -2.86
CA VAL A 132 -4.75 3.17 -1.93
C VAL A 132 -6.23 3.03 -2.32
N PRO A 133 -6.76 1.81 -2.52
CA PRO A 133 -8.17 1.64 -2.83
C PRO A 133 -9.04 1.88 -1.58
N ALA A 134 -10.35 2.07 -1.77
CA ALA A 134 -11.30 2.19 -0.67
C ALA A 134 -11.32 0.91 0.20
N GLY A 135 -11.30 1.10 1.52
CA GLY A 135 -11.42 0.02 2.49
C GLY A 135 -12.89 -0.33 2.79
N ALA A 136 -13.13 -1.57 3.24
CA ALA A 136 -14.49 -2.01 3.62
C ALA A 136 -14.91 -1.51 5.01
N ALA A 137 -13.96 -1.34 5.93
CA ALA A 137 -14.16 -0.84 7.28
C ALA A 137 -12.87 -0.20 7.81
N ALA A 138 -13.00 0.68 8.80
CA ALA A 138 -11.84 1.22 9.51
C ALA A 138 -11.12 0.12 10.31
N GLY A 139 -9.80 0.25 10.43
CA GLY A 139 -8.93 -0.71 11.10
C GLY A 139 -7.74 -1.17 10.25
N PRO A 140 -6.87 -2.02 10.84
CA PRO A 140 -5.66 -2.49 10.18
C PRO A 140 -5.98 -3.54 9.12
N VAL A 141 -5.33 -3.43 7.97
CA VAL A 141 -5.33 -4.43 6.90
C VAL A 141 -3.90 -4.82 6.52
N GLY A 142 -3.72 -6.06 6.08
CA GLY A 142 -2.45 -6.51 5.52
C GLY A 142 -2.21 -5.91 4.12
N VAL A 143 -0.97 -5.55 3.84
CA VAL A 143 -0.52 -5.09 2.53
C VAL A 143 0.34 -6.16 1.88
N SER A 144 -0.03 -6.60 0.67
CA SER A 144 0.75 -7.55 -0.13
C SER A 144 1.13 -6.97 -1.49
N VAL A 145 2.24 -7.43 -2.05
CA VAL A 145 2.68 -7.06 -3.41
C VAL A 145 2.89 -8.35 -4.18
N THR A 146 2.32 -8.40 -5.38
CA THR A 146 2.49 -9.50 -6.33
C THR A 146 3.48 -9.07 -7.40
N THR A 147 4.52 -9.87 -7.59
CA THR A 147 5.50 -9.73 -8.68
C THR A 147 5.64 -11.05 -9.44
N ALA A 148 6.41 -11.06 -10.53
CA ALA A 148 6.75 -12.30 -11.22
C ALA A 148 7.51 -13.30 -10.32
N GLY A 149 8.17 -12.79 -9.27
CA GLY A 149 8.89 -13.59 -8.28
C GLY A 149 8.02 -14.23 -7.20
N GLY A 150 6.75 -13.83 -7.10
CA GLY A 150 5.79 -14.33 -6.11
C GLY A 150 5.11 -13.20 -5.34
N VAL A 151 4.57 -13.56 -4.17
CA VAL A 151 3.86 -12.62 -3.27
C VAL A 151 4.60 -12.54 -1.94
N ASN A 152 4.70 -11.34 -1.39
CA ASN A 152 5.20 -11.13 -0.02
C ASN A 152 4.15 -10.43 0.84
N ASN A 153 4.09 -10.81 2.12
CA ASN A 153 3.22 -10.24 3.17
C ASN A 153 4.09 -9.70 4.31
N GLY A 154 3.65 -8.64 5.01
CA GLY A 154 4.35 -8.20 6.23
C GLY A 154 4.06 -6.77 6.71
N LEU A 155 3.67 -5.87 5.80
CA LEU A 155 3.29 -4.50 6.17
C LEU A 155 1.78 -4.41 6.43
N HIS A 156 1.39 -3.48 7.29
CA HIS A 156 0.00 -3.17 7.58
C HIS A 156 -0.31 -1.73 7.21
N TYR A 157 -1.55 -1.49 6.81
CA TYR A 157 -2.11 -0.18 6.56
C TYR A 157 -3.40 -0.04 7.37
N THR A 158 -3.59 1.07 8.06
CA THR A 158 -4.79 1.31 8.87
C THR A 158 -5.73 2.28 8.18
N TYR A 159 -6.92 1.81 7.83
CA TYR A 159 -8.00 2.69 7.38
C TYR A 159 -8.59 3.43 8.59
N VAL A 160 -8.69 4.75 8.48
CA VAL A 160 -9.13 5.66 9.52
C VAL A 160 -10.38 6.39 9.05
N ASN A 161 -11.33 6.61 9.95
CA ASN A 161 -12.48 7.47 9.70
C ASN A 161 -12.13 8.93 9.99
N GLU A 162 -12.75 9.85 9.28
CA GLU A 162 -12.65 11.28 9.58
C GLU A 162 -13.09 11.57 11.03
N PRO A 163 -12.41 12.47 11.77
CA PRO A 163 -12.83 12.80 13.11
C PRO A 163 -14.12 13.61 13.08
N THR A 164 -14.84 13.64 14.19
CA THR A 164 -15.92 14.63 14.41
C THR A 164 -15.67 15.37 15.71
N ILE A 165 -16.14 16.61 15.78
CA ILE A 165 -16.15 17.41 17.00
C ILE A 165 -17.62 17.63 17.40
N ALA A 166 -17.98 17.20 18.60
CA ALA A 166 -19.30 17.39 19.18
C ALA A 166 -19.32 18.58 20.13
N THR A 167 -18.32 18.71 21.02
CA THR A 167 -18.21 19.85 21.95
C THR A 167 -16.77 20.26 22.19
N VAL A 168 -16.59 21.55 22.50
CA VAL A 168 -15.34 22.16 22.99
C VAL A 168 -15.68 22.84 24.32
N THR A 169 -15.05 22.43 25.42
CA THR A 169 -15.43 22.92 26.76
C THR A 169 -14.21 23.09 27.68
N PRO A 170 -14.01 24.26 28.32
CA PRO A 170 -14.80 25.49 28.16
C PRO A 170 -14.68 26.08 26.75
N ALA A 171 -15.72 26.79 26.32
CA ALA A 171 -15.79 27.42 25.00
C ALA A 171 -15.16 28.83 24.97
N SER A 172 -14.40 29.22 26.01
CA SER A 172 -13.73 30.52 26.06
C SER A 172 -12.55 30.53 27.02
N GLY A 173 -11.61 31.46 26.79
CA GLY A 173 -10.43 31.66 27.64
C GLY A 173 -9.66 32.93 27.29
N PRO A 174 -8.57 33.26 27.99
CA PRO A 174 -7.84 34.50 27.78
C PRO A 174 -7.01 34.46 26.47
N VAL A 175 -6.83 35.63 25.84
CA VAL A 175 -5.94 35.81 24.66
C VAL A 175 -4.50 35.31 24.88
N SER A 176 -4.04 35.20 26.12
CA SER A 176 -2.73 34.63 26.45
C SER A 176 -2.65 33.11 26.27
N GLY A 177 -3.76 32.42 26.01
CA GLY A 177 -3.84 30.97 25.97
C GLY A 177 -3.76 30.34 27.37
N GLY A 178 -3.46 29.04 27.42
CA GLY A 178 -3.29 28.27 28.65
C GLY A 178 -4.58 27.65 29.21
N THR A 179 -5.70 27.74 28.50
CA THR A 179 -6.98 27.15 28.96
C THR A 179 -6.96 25.65 28.69
N ALA A 180 -7.17 24.83 29.72
CA ALA A 180 -7.41 23.40 29.53
C ALA A 180 -8.82 23.19 28.97
N VAL A 181 -8.90 22.64 27.77
CA VAL A 181 -10.14 22.42 27.02
C VAL A 181 -10.31 20.92 26.76
N THR A 182 -11.50 20.41 27.05
CA THR A 182 -11.93 19.07 26.66
C THR A 182 -12.69 19.16 25.34
N ILE A 183 -12.27 18.36 24.37
CA ILE A 183 -12.98 18.19 23.09
C ILE A 183 -13.62 16.81 23.10
N THR A 184 -14.93 16.72 22.82
CA THR A 184 -15.63 15.44 22.64
C THR A 184 -16.03 15.24 21.19
N GLY A 185 -16.19 14.00 20.75
CA GLY A 185 -16.49 13.68 19.35
C GLY A 185 -16.35 12.19 19.01
N THR A 186 -15.91 11.87 17.79
CA THR A 186 -15.63 10.50 17.33
C THR A 186 -14.30 10.42 16.58
N ASN A 187 -13.69 9.22 16.55
CA ASN A 187 -12.43 8.91 15.87
C ASN A 187 -11.24 9.79 16.30
N LEU A 188 -11.28 10.27 17.54
CA LEU A 188 -10.27 11.16 18.12
C LEU A 188 -9.00 10.41 18.58
N ASP A 189 -9.03 9.09 18.61
CA ASP A 189 -7.90 8.22 18.98
C ASP A 189 -6.74 8.27 18.00
N SER A 190 -7.01 8.70 16.77
CA SER A 190 -6.04 8.84 15.68
C SER A 190 -5.61 10.29 15.43
N THR A 191 -5.90 11.22 16.36
CA THR A 191 -5.62 12.66 16.18
C THR A 191 -4.12 12.93 16.03
N ASP A 192 -3.74 13.58 14.93
CA ASP A 192 -2.38 14.04 14.63
C ASP A 192 -2.17 15.50 15.06
N SER A 193 -3.19 16.35 14.98
CA SER A 193 -3.09 17.75 15.45
C SER A 193 -4.43 18.35 15.87
N VAL A 194 -4.35 19.36 16.73
CA VAL A 194 -5.44 20.24 17.14
C VAL A 194 -4.99 21.69 16.95
N THR A 195 -5.80 22.54 16.33
CA THR A 195 -5.50 23.96 16.15
C THR A 195 -6.68 24.86 16.54
N PHE A 196 -6.37 26.10 16.94
CA PHE A 196 -7.32 27.17 17.22
C PHE A 196 -7.00 28.34 16.29
N ASP A 197 -7.88 28.64 15.32
CA ASP A 197 -7.61 29.60 14.24
C ASP A 197 -6.26 29.33 13.53
N GLY A 198 -5.97 28.05 13.26
CA GLY A 198 -4.70 27.61 12.65
C GLY A 198 -3.49 27.59 13.59
N ASN A 199 -3.58 28.11 14.82
CA ASN A 199 -2.49 28.05 15.79
C ASN A 199 -2.42 26.66 16.45
N PRO A 200 -1.27 25.95 16.41
CA PRO A 200 -1.15 24.62 17.01
C PRO A 200 -1.35 24.63 18.53
N ALA A 201 -2.19 23.71 19.01
CA ALA A 201 -2.42 23.46 20.43
C ALA A 201 -1.71 22.19 20.88
N SER A 202 -1.23 22.15 22.12
CA SER A 202 -0.81 20.89 22.73
C SER A 202 -2.04 20.08 23.14
N PHE A 203 -2.02 18.77 22.92
CA PHE A 203 -3.14 17.90 23.22
C PHE A 203 -2.69 16.53 23.73
N MET A 204 -3.64 15.83 24.34
CA MET A 204 -3.54 14.46 24.79
C MET A 204 -4.81 13.73 24.37
N VAL A 205 -4.62 12.63 23.65
CA VAL A 205 -5.70 11.69 23.32
C VAL A 205 -6.07 10.91 24.58
N ILE A 206 -7.34 10.99 24.99
CA ILE A 206 -7.84 10.20 26.13
C ILE A 206 -8.45 8.89 25.61
N ASN A 207 -9.32 8.98 24.61
CA ASN A 207 -9.93 7.84 23.92
C ASN A 207 -10.53 8.30 22.57
N ALA A 208 -11.17 7.39 21.83
CA ALA A 208 -11.79 7.68 20.53
C ALA A 208 -12.86 8.79 20.54
N ALA A 209 -13.37 9.17 21.72
CA ALA A 209 -14.40 10.18 21.88
C ALA A 209 -13.97 11.40 22.72
N THR A 210 -12.71 11.47 23.18
CA THR A 210 -12.27 12.57 24.05
C THR A 210 -10.80 12.93 23.86
N LEU A 211 -10.54 14.24 23.70
CA LEU A 211 -9.22 14.87 23.77
C LEU A 211 -9.18 15.86 24.94
N SER A 212 -8.01 16.02 25.53
CA SER A 212 -7.67 17.18 26.35
C SER A 212 -6.68 18.02 25.57
N THR A 213 -6.89 19.33 25.47
CA THR A 213 -6.00 20.27 24.77
C THR A 213 -5.76 21.51 25.60
N VAL A 214 -4.63 22.18 25.43
CA VAL A 214 -4.36 23.48 26.04
C VAL A 214 -4.35 24.54 24.95
N THR A 215 -5.17 25.58 25.10
CA THR A 215 -5.29 26.62 24.07
C THR A 215 -3.97 27.38 23.90
N PRO A 216 -3.50 27.60 22.66
CA PRO A 216 -2.38 28.49 22.41
C PRO A 216 -2.76 29.95 22.72
N PRO A 217 -1.80 30.89 22.77
CA PRO A 217 -2.11 32.31 22.66
C PRO A 217 -2.86 32.61 21.36
N GLY A 218 -3.78 33.58 21.40
CA GLY A 218 -4.65 33.90 20.27
C GLY A 218 -5.17 35.34 20.29
N THR A 219 -5.85 35.73 19.21
CA THR A 219 -6.48 37.06 19.08
C THR A 219 -7.89 37.03 19.67
N ALA A 220 -8.33 38.13 20.27
CA ALA A 220 -9.68 38.23 20.83
C ALA A 220 -10.75 38.03 19.76
N GLY A 221 -11.77 37.23 20.07
CA GLY A 221 -12.84 36.87 19.14
C GLY A 221 -13.15 35.38 19.15
N ALA A 222 -14.22 35.00 18.45
CA ALA A 222 -14.55 33.62 18.17
C ALA A 222 -13.55 33.04 17.16
N VAL A 223 -13.18 31.78 17.37
CA VAL A 223 -12.22 31.05 16.55
C VAL A 223 -12.68 29.64 16.28
N ASP A 224 -12.32 29.14 15.11
CA ASP A 224 -12.52 27.75 14.74
C ASP A 224 -11.55 26.84 15.50
N VAL A 225 -12.04 25.67 15.90
CA VAL A 225 -11.21 24.60 16.45
C VAL A 225 -11.15 23.47 15.43
N VAL A 226 -9.94 23.12 14.98
CA VAL A 226 -9.76 22.08 13.96
C VAL A 226 -9.06 20.87 14.58
N VAL A 227 -9.63 19.68 14.38
CA VAL A 227 -8.98 18.40 14.71
C VAL A 227 -8.60 17.72 13.40
N THR A 228 -7.35 17.26 13.30
CA THR A 228 -6.83 16.54 12.12
C THR A 228 -6.37 15.15 12.51
N ASN A 229 -6.71 14.17 11.69
CA ASN A 229 -6.18 12.80 11.73
C ASN A 229 -5.76 12.36 10.32
N PRO A 230 -5.26 11.12 10.11
CA PRO A 230 -4.82 10.65 8.80
C PRO A 230 -5.92 10.62 7.72
N ALA A 231 -7.20 10.64 8.12
CA ALA A 231 -8.33 10.64 7.20
C ALA A 231 -8.76 12.06 6.77
N GLY A 232 -8.40 13.10 7.52
CA GLY A 232 -8.74 14.48 7.18
C GLY A 232 -8.76 15.43 8.37
N SER A 233 -9.19 16.67 8.10
CA SER A 233 -9.34 17.75 9.08
C SER A 233 -10.79 18.16 9.19
N VAL A 234 -11.32 18.23 10.41
CA VAL A 234 -12.69 18.68 10.69
C VAL A 234 -12.68 19.99 11.48
N PRO A 235 -13.31 21.08 10.99
CA PRO A 235 -13.48 22.31 11.74
C PRO A 235 -14.75 22.28 12.60
N ALA A 236 -14.65 22.78 13.82
CA ALA A 236 -15.77 23.23 14.64
C ALA A 236 -15.78 24.76 14.63
N VAL A 237 -16.71 25.32 13.85
CA VAL A 237 -16.78 26.76 13.58
C VAL A 237 -17.14 27.55 14.83
N ASP A 238 -16.41 28.64 15.11
CA ASP A 238 -16.62 29.53 16.25
C ASP A 238 -16.71 28.81 17.61
N ALA A 239 -16.09 27.63 17.73
CA ALA A 239 -16.26 26.73 18.87
C ALA A 239 -15.51 27.19 20.14
N PHE A 240 -14.63 28.18 20.03
CA PHE A 240 -13.93 28.78 21.17
C PHE A 240 -13.85 30.30 21.02
N THR A 241 -13.91 31.05 22.13
CA THR A 241 -13.78 32.51 22.13
C THR A 241 -12.61 32.98 23.01
N TYR A 242 -11.66 33.70 22.42
CA TYR A 242 -10.62 34.38 23.17
C TYR A 242 -11.12 35.72 23.72
N LEU A 243 -10.92 35.94 25.02
CA LEU A 243 -11.37 37.11 25.75
C LEU A 243 -10.16 37.96 26.17
N THR A 244 -10.28 39.28 26.02
CA THR A 244 -9.33 40.23 26.60
C THR A 244 -9.49 40.28 28.12
N GLY A 245 -8.38 40.38 28.85
CA GLY A 245 -8.43 40.64 30.28
C GLY A 245 -9.07 42.00 30.60
N PRO A 246 -9.57 42.19 31.83
CA PRO A 246 -10.06 43.50 32.27
C PRO A 246 -8.94 44.54 32.22
N GLY A 247 -9.23 45.72 31.66
CA GLY A 247 -8.34 46.89 31.74
C GLY A 247 -8.48 47.59 33.08
N ILE A 248 -7.36 48.01 33.66
CA ILE A 248 -7.31 48.93 34.81
C ILE A 248 -6.75 50.28 34.36
#